data_AF-A0AAU4LJE8-F1
#
_entry.id   AF-A0AAU4LJE8-F1
#
_cell.length_a   1.000
_cell.length_b   1.000
_cell.length_c   1.000
_cell.angle_alpha   90.00
_cell.angle_beta   90.00
_cell.angle_gamma   90.00
#
_symmetry.space_group_name_H-M   'P 1'
#
loop_
_entity.id
_entity.type
_entity.pdbx_description
1 polymer ?
#
loop_
_entity_poly.entity_id
_entity_poly.type
_entity_poly.pdbx_seq_one_letter_code
_entity_poly.pdbx_strand_id
1 'polypeptide(L)'
;MRRFLTERPVPQARCELCGAVVAEDSHRHLVDTDKRALACACVSCALLFERPGAAGGRFRAVPDRYLADPDHRLDDSAWDVLQIPVGVAFFFRNAALNRLVALYPSPAGATESELEPSAWQTVLGNSRLAALLQPDVEALLLRRTQGGGRPECYLVPIDICYELVGRMRLLWQGFDGGAEARADLEAFFEQVGRRARTVQGEGRP
;
A
#
# COMPACT_ATOMS: atom_id res chain seq x y z
N MET A 1 -12.51 -1.42 -45.16
CA MET A 1 -11.15 -1.09 -44.71
C MET A 1 -11.08 -1.29 -43.19
N ARG A 2 -10.73 -2.50 -42.72
CA ARG A 2 -10.64 -2.81 -41.28
C ARG A 2 -9.29 -2.30 -40.77
N ARG A 3 -9.30 -1.25 -39.94
CA ARG A 3 -8.13 -0.84 -39.15
C ARG A 3 -7.87 -1.93 -38.11
N PHE A 4 -6.81 -2.69 -38.32
CA PHE A 4 -6.21 -3.46 -37.25
C PHE A 4 -5.72 -2.45 -36.20
N LEU A 5 -6.36 -2.45 -35.03
CA LEU A 5 -5.77 -1.85 -33.84
C LEU A 5 -4.58 -2.75 -33.50
N THR A 6 -3.40 -2.38 -33.97
CA THR A 6 -2.16 -2.94 -33.44
C THR A 6 -2.16 -2.68 -31.94
N GLU A 7 -2.13 -3.73 -31.13
CA GLU A 7 -1.95 -3.63 -29.69
C GLU A 7 -0.74 -2.72 -29.45
N ARG A 8 -0.95 -1.60 -28.75
CA ARG A 8 0.14 -0.72 -28.34
C ARG A 8 1.06 -1.59 -27.47
N PRO A 9 2.36 -1.73 -27.80
CA PRO A 9 3.28 -2.44 -26.94
C PRO A 9 3.19 -1.83 -25.54
N VAL A 10 2.94 -2.67 -24.54
CA VAL A 10 2.98 -2.25 -23.15
C VAL A 10 4.37 -1.64 -22.91
N PRO A 11 4.49 -0.38 -22.46
CA PRO A 11 5.79 0.23 -22.21
C PRO A 11 6.57 -0.68 -21.25
N GLN A 12 7.70 -1.21 -21.71
CA GLN A 12 8.56 -2.01 -20.85
C GLN A 12 9.08 -1.13 -19.72
N ALA A 13 8.77 -1.51 -18.48
CA ALA A 13 9.33 -0.85 -17.32
C ALA A 13 10.86 -0.91 -17.38
N ARG A 14 11.51 0.17 -16.95
CA ARG A 14 12.98 0.27 -16.88
C ARG A 14 13.41 0.56 -15.46
N CYS A 15 14.53 -0.02 -15.07
CA CYS A 15 15.21 0.32 -13.84
C CYS A 15 15.63 1.80 -13.88
N GLU A 16 15.17 2.60 -12.92
CA GLU A 16 15.46 4.04 -12.84
C GLU A 16 16.90 4.34 -12.38
N LEU A 17 17.64 3.31 -11.95
CA LEU A 17 19.05 3.44 -11.54
C LEU A 17 20.02 3.11 -12.67
N CYS A 18 19.82 2.00 -13.37
CA CYS A 18 20.76 1.52 -14.40
C CYS A 18 20.18 1.46 -15.83
N GLY A 19 18.90 1.77 -16.02
CA GLY A 19 18.23 1.78 -17.34
C GLY A 19 17.89 0.40 -17.92
N ALA A 20 18.26 -0.69 -17.23
CA ALA A 20 17.94 -2.05 -17.66
C ALA A 20 16.41 -2.24 -17.80
N VAL A 21 16.00 -2.97 -18.84
CA VAL A 21 14.61 -3.41 -18.98
C VAL A 21 14.29 -4.38 -17.84
N VAL A 22 13.15 -4.19 -17.20
CA VAL A 22 12.66 -5.08 -16.16
C VAL A 22 11.33 -5.69 -16.61
N ALA A 23 11.14 -6.97 -16.32
CA ALA A 23 9.85 -7.61 -16.61
C ALA A 23 8.82 -7.20 -15.56
N GLU A 24 7.56 -7.12 -15.99
CA GLU A 24 6.44 -6.64 -15.17
C GLU A 24 6.26 -7.48 -13.91
N ASP A 25 6.56 -8.78 -13.96
CA ASP A 25 6.38 -9.75 -12.89
C ASP A 25 7.56 -9.89 -11.91
N SER A 26 8.71 -9.27 -12.21
CA SER A 26 9.96 -9.49 -11.47
C SER A 26 10.74 -8.22 -11.12
N HIS A 27 10.21 -7.05 -11.46
CA HIS A 27 10.78 -5.80 -11.00
C HIS A 27 10.48 -5.58 -9.51
N ARG A 28 11.42 -4.89 -8.84
CA ARG A 28 11.29 -4.48 -7.44
C ARG A 28 11.07 -2.96 -7.40
N HIS A 29 10.61 -2.47 -6.26
CA HIS A 29 10.50 -1.03 -6.03
C HIS A 29 11.46 -0.56 -4.95
N LEU A 30 11.95 0.65 -5.16
CA LEU A 30 12.63 1.46 -4.16
C LEU A 30 11.74 2.66 -3.84
N VAL A 31 11.84 3.17 -2.62
CA VAL A 31 11.34 4.50 -2.27
C VAL A 31 12.49 5.48 -2.38
N ASP A 32 12.35 6.49 -3.26
CA ASP A 32 13.20 7.68 -3.27
C ASP A 32 12.67 8.65 -2.20
N THR A 33 13.32 8.73 -1.04
CA THR A 33 12.85 9.51 0.10
C THR A 33 12.88 11.02 -0.15
N ASP A 34 13.74 11.48 -1.05
CA ASP A 34 13.85 12.89 -1.41
C ASP A 34 12.66 13.31 -2.27
N LYS A 35 12.36 12.49 -3.29
CA LYS A 35 11.21 12.72 -4.19
C LYS A 35 9.89 12.26 -3.60
N ARG A 36 9.92 11.42 -2.55
CA ARG A 36 8.78 10.76 -1.93
C ARG A 36 7.97 9.98 -2.96
N ALA A 37 8.68 9.22 -3.80
CA ALA A 37 8.10 8.49 -4.91
C ALA A 37 8.69 7.07 -4.99
N LEU A 38 7.91 6.15 -5.57
CA LEU A 38 8.41 4.85 -5.95
C LEU A 38 9.28 4.96 -7.19
N ALA A 39 10.35 4.17 -7.23
CA ALA A 39 11.24 4.02 -8.37
C ALA A 39 11.35 2.54 -8.74
N CYS A 40 11.15 2.22 -10.01
CA CYS A 40 11.33 0.84 -10.49
C CYS A 40 12.80 0.46 -10.47
N ALA A 41 13.10 -0.75 -9.97
CA ALA A 41 14.46 -1.27 -9.89
C ALA A 41 14.54 -2.72 -10.39
N CYS A 42 15.63 -3.06 -11.08
CA CYS A 42 15.96 -4.46 -11.32
C CYS A 42 16.41 -5.13 -10.01
N VAL A 43 16.34 -6.46 -9.96
CA VAL A 43 16.75 -7.25 -8.77
C VAL A 43 18.14 -6.86 -8.29
N SER A 44 19.12 -6.79 -9.18
CA SER A 44 20.50 -6.45 -8.82
C SER A 44 20.64 -5.06 -8.19
N CYS A 45 19.90 -4.06 -8.69
CA CYS A 45 19.90 -2.73 -8.09
C CYS A 45 19.17 -2.72 -6.75
N ALA A 46 18.03 -3.41 -6.64
CA ALA A 46 17.26 -3.47 -5.40
C ALA A 46 18.06 -4.08 -4.24
N LEU A 47 18.84 -5.14 -4.49
CA LEU A 47 19.71 -5.79 -3.52
C LEU A 47 20.72 -4.82 -2.86
N LEU A 48 21.14 -3.77 -3.58
CA LEU A 48 22.06 -2.77 -3.03
C LEU A 48 21.44 -1.93 -1.90
N PHE A 49 20.10 -1.87 -1.83
CA PHE A 49 19.35 -1.04 -0.89
C PHE A 49 18.57 -1.83 0.16
N GLU A 50 18.75 -3.16 0.21
CA GLU A 50 18.21 -3.99 1.30
C GLU A 50 18.89 -3.69 2.64
N ARG A 51 20.16 -3.26 2.59
CA ARG A 51 20.89 -2.83 3.78
C ARG A 51 20.67 -1.33 4.03
N PRO A 52 20.29 -0.93 5.26
CA PRO A 52 20.18 0.48 5.62
C PRO A 52 21.47 1.25 5.34
N GLY A 53 21.35 2.49 4.84
CA GLY A 53 22.48 3.43 4.66
C GLY A 53 23.09 3.48 3.26
N ALA A 54 22.69 2.61 2.32
CA ALA A 54 23.09 2.71 0.92
C ALA A 54 22.66 4.05 0.29
N ALA A 55 23.50 4.61 -0.58
CA ALA A 55 23.33 5.95 -1.19
C ALA A 55 22.90 7.05 -0.21
N GLY A 56 23.46 7.06 1.01
CA GLY A 56 23.12 8.06 2.04
C GLY A 56 21.70 7.94 2.58
N GLY A 57 21.02 6.81 2.37
CA GLY A 57 19.65 6.57 2.81
C GLY A 57 18.56 7.11 1.89
N ARG A 58 18.92 7.71 0.75
CA ARG A 58 17.96 8.27 -0.21
C ARG A 58 17.03 7.21 -0.80
N PHE A 59 17.58 6.06 -1.15
CA PHE A 59 16.82 4.96 -1.70
C PHE A 59 16.66 3.87 -0.66
N ARG A 60 15.43 3.41 -0.47
CA ARG A 60 15.10 2.34 0.47
C ARG A 60 14.36 1.23 -0.26
N ALA A 61 14.83 -0.01 -0.11
CA ALA A 61 14.13 -1.15 -0.70
C ALA A 61 12.75 -1.33 -0.04
N VAL A 62 11.74 -1.56 -0.88
CA VAL A 62 10.40 -1.94 -0.42
C VAL A 62 10.45 -3.41 0.03
N PRO A 63 10.15 -3.72 1.31
CA PRO A 63 10.14 -5.10 1.80
C PRO A 63 9.08 -5.95 1.10
N ASP A 64 9.30 -7.26 1.02
CA ASP A 64 8.32 -8.22 0.50
C ASP A 64 7.73 -9.05 1.65
N ARG A 65 7.06 -8.38 2.59
CA ARG A 65 6.40 -9.05 3.72
C ARG A 65 4.98 -8.53 3.94
N TYR A 66 4.11 -9.46 4.33
CA TYR A 66 2.70 -9.22 4.57
C TYR A 66 2.39 -9.78 5.95
N LEU A 67 1.82 -8.95 6.83
CA LEU A 67 1.48 -9.36 8.18
C LEU A 67 0.03 -9.04 8.50
N ALA A 68 -0.62 -9.92 9.24
CA ALA A 68 -1.94 -9.72 9.80
C ALA A 68 -1.90 -9.83 11.32
N ASP A 69 -2.74 -9.08 12.02
CA ASP A 69 -2.92 -9.17 13.47
C ASP A 69 -4.39 -9.50 13.77
N PRO A 70 -4.75 -10.78 13.94
CA PRO A 70 -6.13 -11.18 14.18
C PRO A 70 -6.67 -10.69 15.53
N ASP A 71 -5.78 -10.30 16.45
CA ASP A 71 -6.16 -9.74 17.75
C ASP A 71 -6.40 -8.23 17.66
N HIS A 72 -5.97 -7.56 16.59
CA HIS A 72 -6.23 -6.14 16.41
C HIS A 72 -7.73 -5.92 16.14
N ARG A 73 -8.36 -5.16 17.03
CA ARG A 73 -9.79 -4.88 16.96
C ARG A 73 -9.98 -3.48 16.42
N LEU A 74 -10.38 -3.40 15.16
CA LEU A 74 -11.01 -2.20 14.61
C LEU A 74 -12.52 -2.44 14.59
N ASP A 75 -13.29 -1.48 15.07
CA ASP A 75 -14.75 -1.49 14.96
C ASP A 75 -15.22 -0.35 14.04
N ASP A 76 -16.51 -0.35 13.71
CA ASP A 76 -17.08 0.63 12.80
C ASP A 76 -16.96 2.07 13.33
N SER A 77 -17.01 2.25 14.66
CA SER A 77 -16.88 3.57 15.28
C SER A 77 -15.48 4.14 15.10
N ALA A 78 -14.45 3.29 15.20
CA ALA A 78 -13.07 3.68 14.93
C ALA A 78 -12.85 4.01 13.44
N TRP A 79 -13.52 3.31 12.52
CA TRP A 79 -13.48 3.66 11.10
C TRP A 79 -14.13 5.02 10.82
N ASP A 80 -15.27 5.31 11.45
CA ASP A 80 -16.00 6.56 11.19
C ASP A 80 -15.18 7.80 11.62
N VAL A 81 -14.33 7.69 12.65
CA VAL A 81 -13.37 8.75 13.03
C VAL A 81 -12.37 9.07 11.90
N LEU A 82 -12.10 8.12 10.99
CA LEU A 82 -11.23 8.35 9.84
C LEU A 82 -11.83 9.29 8.78
N GLN A 83 -13.16 9.48 8.78
CA GLN A 83 -13.84 10.30 7.76
C GLN A 83 -13.49 9.88 6.31
N ILE A 84 -13.17 8.60 6.10
CA ILE A 84 -12.80 8.08 4.78
C ILE A 84 -14.08 7.66 4.04
N PRO A 85 -14.37 8.25 2.87
CA PRO A 85 -15.64 8.06 2.16
C PRO A 85 -15.75 6.69 1.47
N VAL A 86 -14.65 5.95 1.38
CA VAL A 86 -14.55 4.63 0.75
C VAL A 86 -14.22 3.55 1.78
N GLY A 87 -14.42 2.28 1.43
CA GLY A 87 -14.15 1.15 2.33
C GLY A 87 -12.68 0.74 2.42
N VAL A 88 -11.74 1.59 2.02
CA VAL A 88 -10.31 1.25 1.90
C VAL A 88 -9.45 2.45 2.25
N ALA A 89 -8.39 2.22 3.02
CA ALA A 89 -7.40 3.22 3.35
C ALA A 89 -6.05 2.56 3.56
N PHE A 90 -4.97 3.32 3.43
CA PHE A 90 -3.67 2.88 3.91
C PHE A 90 -2.93 4.00 4.64
N PHE A 91 -2.18 3.61 5.66
CA PHE A 91 -1.45 4.51 6.54
C PHE A 91 0.02 4.17 6.48
N PHE A 92 0.88 5.16 6.29
CA PHE A 92 2.32 4.96 6.39
C PHE A 92 2.96 6.08 7.20
N ARG A 93 4.11 5.78 7.81
CA ARG A 93 4.87 6.78 8.55
C ARG A 93 5.84 7.46 7.59
N ASN A 94 5.63 8.75 7.35
CA ASN A 94 6.56 9.56 6.58
C ASN A 94 7.71 10.00 7.50
N ALA A 95 8.93 9.52 7.24
CA ALA A 95 10.08 9.83 8.09
C ALA A 95 10.49 11.30 7.99
N ALA A 96 10.44 11.89 6.78
CA ALA A 96 10.84 13.29 6.55
C ALA A 96 9.92 14.30 7.25
N LEU A 97 8.62 14.01 7.31
CA LEU A 97 7.61 14.84 8.00
C LEU A 97 7.38 14.41 9.45
N ASN A 98 7.99 13.30 9.87
CA ASN A 98 7.80 12.67 11.18
C ASN A 98 6.32 12.49 11.58
N ARG A 99 5.44 12.18 10.63
CA ARG A 99 4.00 11.98 10.85
C ARG A 99 3.45 10.78 10.12
N LEU A 100 2.30 10.28 10.58
CA LEU A 100 1.50 9.34 9.82
C LEU A 100 0.74 10.09 8.72
N VAL A 101 0.66 9.47 7.56
CA VAL A 101 -0.11 9.93 6.41
C VAL A 101 -1.16 8.88 6.12
N ALA A 102 -2.42 9.29 5.96
CA ALA A 102 -3.53 8.44 5.59
C ALA A 102 -3.93 8.74 4.14
N LEU A 103 -3.89 7.72 3.29
CA LEU A 103 -4.28 7.83 1.89
C LEU A 103 -5.45 6.89 1.61
N TYR A 104 -6.34 7.30 0.71
CA TYR A 104 -7.38 6.44 0.17
C TYR A 104 -7.48 6.58 -1.36
N PRO A 105 -7.90 5.52 -2.08
CA PRO A 105 -8.12 5.59 -3.51
C PRO A 105 -9.24 6.57 -3.89
N SER A 106 -9.01 7.35 -4.95
CA SER A 106 -9.98 8.26 -5.56
C SER A 106 -9.84 8.27 -7.10
N PRO A 107 -10.78 8.87 -7.85
CA PRO A 107 -10.61 9.06 -9.30
C PRO A 107 -9.36 9.88 -9.67
N ALA A 108 -8.89 10.75 -8.76
CA ALA A 108 -7.67 11.54 -8.94
C ALA A 108 -6.39 10.77 -8.60
N GLY A 109 -6.50 9.54 -8.09
CA GLY A 109 -5.39 8.77 -7.54
C GLY A 109 -5.43 8.72 -6.00
N ALA A 110 -4.28 8.66 -5.36
CA ALA A 110 -4.19 8.59 -3.90
C ALA A 110 -4.56 9.95 -3.31
N THR A 111 -5.65 10.01 -2.56
CA THR A 111 -6.07 11.23 -1.86
C THR A 111 -5.63 11.16 -0.41
N GLU A 112 -4.97 12.21 0.08
CA GLU A 112 -4.65 12.34 1.50
C GLU A 112 -5.88 12.75 2.29
N SER A 113 -6.12 12.05 3.40
CA SER A 113 -7.15 12.41 4.35
C SER A 113 -6.51 13.24 5.47
N GLU A 114 -7.02 14.46 5.65
CA GLU A 114 -6.64 15.32 6.76
C GLU A 114 -7.32 14.87 8.03
N LEU A 115 -6.52 14.69 9.05
CA LEU A 115 -6.95 13.89 10.15
C LEU A 115 -6.18 14.24 11.44
N GLU A 116 -6.93 14.29 12.53
CA GLU A 116 -6.40 14.61 13.84
C GLU A 116 -5.49 13.50 14.40
N PRO A 117 -4.40 13.82 15.12
CA PRO A 117 -3.52 12.82 15.72
C PRO A 117 -4.23 11.81 16.65
N SER A 118 -5.34 12.22 17.29
CA SER A 118 -6.15 11.36 18.15
C SER A 118 -6.87 10.24 17.39
N ALA A 119 -7.17 10.44 16.11
CA ALA A 119 -7.74 9.41 15.24
C ALA A 119 -6.77 8.22 15.09
N TRP A 120 -5.45 8.46 15.09
CA TRP A 120 -4.45 7.38 15.05
C TRP A 120 -4.40 6.56 16.30
N GLN A 121 -4.51 7.21 17.45
CA GLN A 121 -4.53 6.47 18.70
C GLN A 121 -5.77 5.59 18.79
N THR A 122 -6.90 6.08 18.28
CA THR A 122 -8.17 5.33 18.26
C THR A 122 -8.08 4.10 17.34
N VAL A 123 -7.53 4.27 16.14
CA VAL A 123 -7.53 3.22 15.10
C VAL A 123 -6.34 2.28 15.23
N LEU A 124 -5.17 2.78 15.61
CA LEU A 124 -3.89 2.06 15.53
C LEU A 124 -3.10 2.02 16.85
N GLY A 125 -3.54 2.72 17.90
CA GLY A 125 -2.72 2.98 19.10
C GLY A 125 -2.19 1.75 19.82
N ASN A 126 -2.90 0.62 19.77
CA ASN A 126 -2.48 -0.66 20.35
C ASN A 126 -2.14 -1.73 19.29
N SER A 127 -1.99 -1.35 18.03
CA SER A 127 -1.73 -2.28 16.94
C SER A 127 -0.30 -2.81 16.99
N ARG A 128 -0.13 -4.14 17.01
CA ARG A 128 1.20 -4.76 16.86
C ARG A 128 1.80 -4.46 15.50
N LEU A 129 0.94 -4.38 14.47
CA LEU A 129 1.36 -4.02 13.12
C LEU A 129 1.92 -2.60 13.08
N ALA A 130 1.31 -1.65 13.78
CA ALA A 130 1.83 -0.28 13.85
C ALA A 130 3.22 -0.20 14.50
N ALA A 131 3.51 -1.06 15.48
CA ALA A 131 4.84 -1.14 16.09
C ALA A 131 5.91 -1.74 15.16
N LEU A 132 5.52 -2.61 14.23
CA LEU A 132 6.41 -3.26 13.26
C LEU A 132 6.62 -2.46 11.96
N LEU A 133 5.80 -1.43 11.74
CA LEU A 133 5.76 -0.62 10.53
C LEU A 133 7.09 0.08 10.26
N GLN A 134 7.71 -0.23 9.12
CA GLN A 134 8.88 0.50 8.66
C GLN A 134 8.46 1.81 7.97
N PRO A 135 8.99 2.97 8.41
CA PRO A 135 8.67 4.25 7.78
C PRO A 135 9.00 4.26 6.28
N ASP A 136 8.17 4.97 5.51
CA ASP A 136 8.23 5.22 4.07
C ASP A 136 8.05 4.00 3.15
N VAL A 137 8.38 2.78 3.59
CA VAL A 137 8.45 1.59 2.72
C VAL A 137 7.36 0.56 2.96
N GLU A 138 6.63 0.68 4.07
CA GLU A 138 5.50 -0.18 4.41
C GLU A 138 4.28 0.67 4.77
N ALA A 139 3.11 0.04 4.67
CA ALA A 139 1.84 0.66 5.04
C ALA A 139 0.95 -0.30 5.82
N LEU A 140 0.10 0.28 6.67
CA LEU A 140 -1.04 -0.40 7.27
C LEU A 140 -2.23 -0.21 6.33
N LEU A 141 -2.61 -1.27 5.63
CA LEU A 141 -3.72 -1.33 4.71
C LEU A 141 -4.98 -1.78 5.46
N LEU A 142 -6.01 -0.96 5.40
CA LEU A 142 -7.27 -1.13 6.11
C LEU A 142 -8.43 -1.29 5.13
N ARG A 143 -9.37 -2.17 5.46
CA ARG A 143 -10.59 -2.42 4.68
C ARG A 143 -11.82 -2.46 5.57
N ARG A 144 -12.90 -1.82 5.14
CA ARG A 144 -14.25 -2.00 5.66
C ARG A 144 -15.14 -2.61 4.57
N THR A 145 -15.73 -3.76 4.84
CA THR A 145 -16.67 -4.44 3.93
C THR A 145 -18.09 -3.91 4.10
N GLN A 146 -18.74 -3.62 2.98
CA GLN A 146 -20.14 -3.21 2.93
C GLN A 146 -21.04 -4.43 3.20
N GLY A 147 -21.85 -4.41 4.27
CA GLY A 147 -22.76 -5.50 4.62
C GLY A 147 -22.51 -6.17 5.98
N GLY A 148 -21.59 -5.65 6.78
CA GLY A 148 -21.29 -6.14 8.12
C GLY A 148 -20.07 -7.05 8.15
N GLY A 149 -19.20 -6.82 9.12
CA GLY A 149 -17.90 -7.46 9.26
C GLY A 149 -16.97 -6.55 10.05
N ARG A 150 -15.97 -7.11 10.72
CA ARG A 150 -14.95 -6.27 11.36
C ARG A 150 -14.03 -5.73 10.27
N PRO A 151 -13.70 -4.43 10.30
CA PRO A 151 -12.65 -3.93 9.44
C PRO A 151 -11.35 -4.74 9.58
N GLU A 152 -10.71 -4.99 8.45
CA GLU A 152 -9.47 -5.75 8.38
C GLU A 152 -8.27 -4.80 8.36
N CYS A 153 -7.14 -5.24 8.91
CA CYS A 153 -5.89 -4.50 8.93
C CYS A 153 -4.71 -5.42 8.61
N TYR A 154 -3.90 -5.00 7.65
CA TYR A 154 -2.70 -5.70 7.22
C TYR A 154 -1.51 -4.74 7.19
N LEU A 155 -0.33 -5.19 7.59
CA LEU A 155 0.92 -4.53 7.23
C LEU A 155 1.39 -5.10 5.89
N VAL A 156 1.63 -4.22 4.94
CA VAL A 156 1.97 -4.59 3.57
C VAL A 156 3.11 -3.71 3.01
N PRO A 157 3.77 -4.17 1.93
CA PRO A 157 4.66 -3.33 1.14
C PRO A 157 3.92 -2.08 0.62
N ILE A 158 4.53 -0.89 0.68
CA ILE A 158 3.82 0.35 0.32
C ILE A 158 3.46 0.41 -1.18
N ASP A 159 4.25 -0.25 -2.03
CA ASP A 159 4.04 -0.27 -3.48
C ASP A 159 2.71 -0.90 -3.87
N ILE A 160 2.27 -1.95 -3.19
CA ILE A 160 0.97 -2.58 -3.48
C ILE A 160 -0.23 -1.68 -3.12
N CYS A 161 -0.06 -0.73 -2.19
CA CYS A 161 -1.08 0.28 -1.92
C CYS A 161 -1.21 1.27 -3.08
N TYR A 162 -0.08 1.67 -3.66
CA TYR A 162 -0.07 2.52 -4.86
C TYR A 162 -0.52 1.78 -6.12
N GLU A 163 -0.21 0.48 -6.24
CA GLU A 163 -0.76 -0.39 -7.28
C GLU A 163 -2.29 -0.44 -7.19
N LEU A 164 -2.84 -0.68 -5.98
CA LEU A 164 -4.28 -0.68 -5.74
C LEU A 164 -4.92 0.65 -6.17
N VAL A 165 -4.32 1.78 -5.78
CA VAL A 165 -4.79 3.11 -6.20
C VAL A 165 -4.79 3.23 -7.74
N GLY A 166 -3.72 2.79 -8.39
CA GLY A 166 -3.60 2.81 -9.85
C GLY A 166 -4.68 1.97 -10.52
N ARG A 167 -4.91 0.74 -10.04
CA ARG A 167 -5.96 -0.16 -10.52
C ARG A 167 -7.35 0.42 -10.33
N MET A 168 -7.65 0.92 -9.13
CA MET A 168 -8.95 1.52 -8.84
C MET A 168 -9.20 2.75 -9.70
N ARG A 169 -8.18 3.57 -9.99
CA ARG A 169 -8.29 4.71 -10.90
C ARG A 169 -8.61 4.30 -12.34
N LEU A 170 -8.14 3.14 -12.81
CA LEU A 170 -8.45 2.61 -14.14
C LEU A 170 -9.85 2.02 -14.23
N LEU A 171 -10.30 1.35 -13.17
CA LEU A 171 -11.60 0.67 -13.10
C LEU A 171 -12.75 1.59 -12.67
N TRP A 172 -12.46 2.79 -12.18
CA TRP A 172 -13.49 3.66 -11.62
C TRP A 172 -14.52 4.08 -12.66
N GLN A 173 -15.75 3.60 -12.49
CA GLN A 173 -16.93 4.11 -13.18
C GLN A 173 -17.92 4.63 -12.13
N GLY A 174 -18.33 5.90 -12.21
CA GLY A 174 -19.33 6.48 -11.29
C GLY A 174 -18.82 6.84 -9.88
N PHE A 175 -19.71 6.97 -8.89
CA PHE A 175 -19.36 7.39 -7.51
C PHE A 175 -18.93 6.21 -6.62
N ASP A 176 -19.42 5.00 -6.89
CA ASP A 176 -19.20 3.79 -6.09
C ASP A 176 -18.18 2.80 -6.69
N GLY A 177 -17.57 3.15 -7.82
CA GLY A 177 -16.61 2.31 -8.54
C GLY A 177 -17.24 1.12 -9.29
N GLY A 178 -18.55 0.92 -9.19
CA GLY A 178 -19.26 -0.18 -9.85
C GLY A 178 -18.88 -1.58 -9.36
N ALA A 179 -19.54 -2.59 -9.94
CA ALA A 179 -19.35 -4.00 -9.58
C ALA A 179 -17.93 -4.52 -9.90
N GLU A 180 -17.31 -4.00 -10.96
CA GLU A 180 -15.98 -4.40 -11.40
C GLU A 180 -14.89 -3.96 -10.41
N ALA A 181 -14.89 -2.70 -9.97
CA ALA A 181 -13.93 -2.25 -8.96
C ALA A 181 -14.13 -2.98 -7.62
N ARG A 182 -15.37 -3.31 -7.27
CA ARG A 182 -15.66 -4.10 -6.06
C ARG A 182 -15.11 -5.53 -6.16
N ALA A 183 -15.25 -6.18 -7.32
CA ALA A 183 -14.69 -7.52 -7.56
C ALA A 183 -13.15 -7.49 -7.58
N ASP A 184 -12.54 -6.48 -8.20
CA ASP A 184 -11.08 -6.30 -8.23
C ASP A 184 -10.52 -6.09 -6.81
N LEU A 185 -11.22 -5.28 -6.00
CA LEU A 185 -10.87 -5.03 -4.62
C LEU A 185 -10.97 -6.30 -3.76
N GLU A 186 -12.01 -7.12 -3.97
CA GLU A 186 -12.15 -8.41 -3.28
C GLU A 186 -10.96 -9.34 -3.63
N ALA A 187 -10.67 -9.51 -4.92
CA ALA A 187 -9.56 -10.36 -5.37
C ALA A 187 -8.21 -9.88 -4.85
N PHE A 188 -8.00 -8.56 -4.77
CA PHE A 188 -6.81 -7.96 -4.17
C PHE A 188 -6.68 -8.32 -2.68
N PHE A 189 -7.74 -8.17 -1.89
CA PHE A 189 -7.70 -8.49 -0.47
C PHE A 189 -7.61 -9.99 -0.19
N GLU A 190 -8.20 -10.85 -1.03
CA GLU A 190 -7.96 -12.30 -0.99
C GLU A 190 -6.48 -12.63 -1.23
N GLN A 191 -5.81 -11.96 -2.17
CA GLN A 191 -4.38 -12.13 -2.40
C GLN A 191 -3.53 -11.65 -1.22
N VAL A 192 -3.86 -10.48 -0.65
CA VAL A 192 -3.21 -9.96 0.57
C VAL A 192 -3.35 -10.96 1.71
N GLY A 193 -4.58 -11.45 1.97
CA GLY A 193 -4.88 -12.43 3.00
C GLY A 193 -4.10 -13.74 2.83
N ARG A 194 -3.98 -14.26 1.59
CA ARG A 194 -3.19 -15.46 1.30
C ARG A 194 -1.69 -15.30 1.55
N ARG A 195 -1.15 -14.09 1.36
CA ARG A 195 0.28 -13.79 1.58
C ARG A 195 0.58 -13.44 3.04
N ALA A 196 -0.41 -12.91 3.75
CA ALA A 196 -0.25 -12.42 5.11
C ALA A 196 0.09 -13.54 6.09
N ARG A 197 1.12 -13.32 6.90
CA ARG A 197 1.46 -14.16 8.04
C ARG A 197 0.94 -13.52 9.31
N THR A 198 0.33 -14.30 10.19
CA THR A 198 -0.08 -13.81 11.51
C THR A 198 1.15 -13.40 12.31
N VAL A 199 1.14 -12.19 12.87
CA VAL A 199 2.13 -11.81 13.87
C VAL A 199 1.96 -12.72 15.08
N GLN A 200 2.98 -13.51 15.38
CA GLN A 200 3.00 -14.24 16.65
C GLN A 200 3.35 -13.25 17.74
N GLY A 201 2.52 -13.18 18.78
CA GLY A 201 2.86 -12.40 19.96
C GLY A 201 4.17 -12.95 20.53
N GLU A 202 5.20 -12.10 20.62
CA GLU A 202 6.22 -12.34 21.63
C GLU A 202 5.49 -12.34 22.97
N GLY A 203 5.35 -13.53 23.55
CA GLY A 203 5.07 -13.66 24.97
C GLY A 203 6.15 -12.87 25.67
N ARG A 204 5.78 -11.70 26.23
CA ARG A 204 6.67 -10.94 27.09
C ARG A 204 7.07 -11.86 28.25
N PRO A 205 8.37 -12.02 28.57
CA PRO A 205 8.79 -12.76 29.76
C PRO A 205 8.21 -12.12 31.04
#